data_AF-A0A354FGS7-F1
#
_entry.id   AF-A0A354FGS7-F1
#
_cell.length_a   1.000
_cell.length_b   1.000
_cell.length_c   1.000
_cell.angle_alpha   90.00
_cell.angle_beta   90.00
_cell.angle_gamma   90.00
#
_symmetry.space_group_name_H-M   'P 1'
#
loop_
_entity.id
_entity.type
_entity.pdbx_description
1 polymer ?
#
loop_
_entity_poly.entity_id
_entity_poly.type
_entity_poly.pdbx_seq_one_letter_code
_entity_poly.pdbx_strand_id
1 'polypeptide(L)' 'LGKQMQFFGARSNLAKCLLLALNGGREEATGEKIAPNIYQAGPGPLNYDEAWPAFQKMVGWLAERYVTIMNVIHYMHDK' A
#
# COMPACT_ATOMS: atom_id res chain seq x y z
N LEU A 1 -23.48 7.96 -22.71
CA LEU A 1 -22.39 7.46 -23.59
C LEU A 1 -21.68 8.63 -24.25
N GLY A 2 -20.36 8.55 -24.42
CA GLY A 2 -19.56 9.55 -25.14
C GLY A 2 -19.31 10.89 -24.42
N LYS A 3 -19.59 10.97 -23.12
CA LYS A 3 -19.46 12.22 -22.33
C LYS A 3 -18.55 12.10 -21.10
N GLN A 4 -17.96 10.93 -20.88
CA GLN A 4 -17.10 10.65 -19.74
C GLN A 4 -16.09 9.56 -20.12
N MET A 5 -14.91 9.66 -19.53
CA MET A 5 -13.87 8.63 -19.54
C MET A 5 -13.38 8.37 -18.11
N GLN A 6 -12.73 7.23 -17.91
CA GLN A 6 -12.08 6.86 -16.66
C GLN A 6 -10.67 6.39 -16.97
N PHE A 7 -9.73 6.76 -16.10
CA PHE A 7 -8.38 6.22 -16.11
C PHE A 7 -8.36 4.90 -15.34
N PHE A 8 -8.01 3.82 -16.03
CA PHE A 8 -7.99 2.48 -15.46
C PHE A 8 -6.84 2.33 -14.47
N GLY A 9 -7.18 2.08 -13.20
CA GLY A 9 -6.20 2.02 -12.13
C GLY A 9 -5.53 0.66 -11.88
N ALA A 10 -6.11 -0.43 -12.39
CA ALA A 10 -5.92 -1.76 -11.82
C ALA A 10 -6.30 -1.81 -10.32
N ARG A 11 -5.54 -2.55 -9.50
CA ARG A 11 -5.80 -2.73 -8.06
C ARG A 11 -4.52 -2.82 -7.24
N SER A 12 -4.58 -2.36 -5.99
CA SER A 12 -3.54 -2.58 -4.98
C SER A 12 -3.93 -3.69 -4.00
N ASN A 13 -2.95 -4.36 -3.40
CA ASN A 13 -3.19 -5.47 -2.47
C ASN A 13 -3.20 -4.98 -1.01
N LEU A 14 -4.40 -4.77 -0.45
CA LEU A 14 -4.55 -4.32 0.94
C LEU A 14 -4.19 -5.39 1.99
N ALA A 15 -4.37 -6.67 1.68
CA ALA A 15 -3.95 -7.75 2.57
C ALA A 15 -2.41 -7.76 2.74
N LYS A 16 -1.69 -7.60 1.63
CA LYS A 16 -0.22 -7.45 1.68
C LYS A 16 0.21 -6.16 2.38
N CYS A 17 -0.53 -5.07 2.18
CA CYS A 17 -0.30 -3.81 2.90
C CYS A 17 -0.37 -3.99 4.42
N LEU A 18 -1.32 -4.79 4.92
CA LEU A 18 -1.39 -5.15 6.34
C LEU A 18 -0.15 -5.92 6.80
N LEU A 19 0.31 -6.93 6.05
CA LEU A 19 1.51 -7.68 6.40
C LEU A 19 2.76 -6.79 6.42
N LEU A 20 2.90 -5.88 5.45
CA LEU A 20 3.97 -4.88 5.45
C LEU A 20 3.89 -3.96 6.66
N ALA A 21 2.69 -3.56 7.10
CA ALA A 21 2.52 -2.75 8.30
C ALA A 21 2.94 -3.50 9.58
N LEU A 22 2.65 -4.80 9.66
CA LEU A 22 2.99 -5.64 10.82
C LEU A 22 4.46 -6.05 10.85
N ASN A 23 5.10 -6.22 9.68
CA ASN A 23 6.46 -6.73 9.55
C ASN A 23 7.52 -5.64 9.37
N GLY A 24 7.26 -4.42 9.87
CA GLY A 24 8.22 -3.32 9.76
C GLY A 24 8.58 -3.02 8.32
N GLY A 25 7.62 -3.08 7.39
CA GLY A 25 7.77 -2.80 5.96
C GLY A 25 8.58 -3.85 5.17
N ARG A 26 8.77 -5.05 5.73
CA ARG A 26 9.45 -6.16 5.05
C ARG A 26 8.47 -7.13 4.43
N GLU A 27 8.79 -7.58 3.23
CA GLU A 27 8.05 -8.59 2.49
C GLU A 27 8.15 -9.94 3.22
N GLU A 28 7.01 -10.63 3.38
CA GLU A 28 6.87 -11.80 4.24
C GLU A 28 7.59 -13.08 3.75
N ALA A 29 7.86 -13.20 2.45
CA ALA A 29 8.50 -14.37 1.85
C ALA A 29 10.01 -14.18 1.64
N THR A 30 10.44 -12.99 1.21
CA THR A 30 11.84 -12.68 0.87
C THR A 30 12.57 -11.94 1.99
N GLY A 31 11.84 -11.29 2.91
CA GLY A 31 12.42 -10.44 3.94
C GLY A 31 12.92 -9.07 3.44
N GLU A 32 12.75 -8.78 2.15
CA GLU A 32 13.20 -7.54 1.54
C GLU A 32 12.47 -6.34 2.13
N LYS A 33 13.22 -5.26 2.37
CA LYS A 33 12.69 -4.01 2.88
C LYS A 33 12.11 -3.17 1.74
N ILE A 34 10.80 -3.27 1.52
CA ILE A 34 10.12 -2.62 0.38
C ILE A 34 9.20 -1.45 0.78
N ALA A 35 8.91 -1.29 2.08
CA ALA A 35 8.09 -0.21 2.62
C ALA A 35 8.74 0.43 3.87
N PRO A 36 8.32 1.63 4.29
CA PRO A 36 8.81 2.30 5.50
C PRO A 36 8.61 1.45 6.76
N ASN A 37 9.41 1.69 7.78
CA ASN A 37 9.22 1.04 9.08
C ASN A 37 8.19 1.83 9.90
N ILE A 38 6.91 1.47 9.80
CA ILE A 38 5.82 2.17 10.49
C ILE A 38 5.53 1.55 11.85
N TYR A 39 5.53 0.23 11.92
CA TYR A 39 5.23 -0.58 13.08
C TYR A 39 5.86 -1.96 12.89
N GLN A 40 6.19 -2.63 13.98
CA GLN A 40 6.62 -4.02 13.96
C GLN A 40 5.92 -4.75 15.10
N ALA A 41 5.13 -5.76 14.75
CA ALA A 41 4.41 -6.57 15.72
C ALA A 41 5.41 -7.33 16.61
N GLY A 42 5.14 -7.34 17.92
CA GLY A 42 5.83 -8.19 18.88
C GLY A 42 5.32 -9.63 18.85
N PRO A 43 5.96 -10.54 19.61
CA PRO A 43 5.46 -11.90 19.79
C PRO A 43 4.12 -11.89 20.53
N GLY A 44 3.23 -12.83 20.18
CA GLY A 44 1.94 -13.01 20.83
C GLY A 44 0.74 -12.46 20.02
N PRO A 45 -0.45 -12.35 20.64
CA PRO A 45 -1.64 -11.83 19.98
C PRO A 45 -1.46 -10.37 19.54
N LEU A 46 -2.03 -10.02 18.38
CA LEU A 46 -2.00 -8.64 17.88
C LEU A 46 -2.96 -7.75 18.69
N ASN A 47 -2.47 -6.58 19.10
CA ASN A 47 -3.31 -5.53 19.65
C ASN A 47 -3.96 -4.73 18.49
N TYR A 48 -5.29 -4.79 18.39
CA TYR A 48 -6.04 -4.10 17.34
C TYR A 48 -5.83 -2.57 17.38
N ASP A 49 -5.80 -1.98 18.58
CA ASP A 49 -5.67 -0.54 18.77
C ASP A 49 -4.29 0.00 18.36
N GLU A 50 -3.30 -0.89 18.25
CA GLU A 50 -1.97 -0.57 17.71
C GLU A 50 -1.86 -0.89 16.21
N ALA A 51 -2.34 -2.07 15.81
CA ALA A 51 -2.22 -2.58 14.45
C ALA A 51 -3.06 -1.77 13.45
N TRP A 52 -4.26 -1.31 13.85
CA TRP A 52 -5.15 -0.59 12.94
C TRP A 52 -4.61 0.79 12.54
N PRO A 53 -4.16 1.66 13.47
CA PRO A 53 -3.50 2.92 13.08
C PRO A 53 -2.24 2.71 12.25
N ALA A 54 -1.45 1.66 12.55
CA ALA A 54 -0.26 1.32 11.76
C ALA A 54 -0.62 0.91 10.32
N PHE A 55 -1.65 0.08 10.16
CA PHE A 55 -2.18 -0.29 8.85
C PHE A 55 -2.66 0.94 8.08
N GLN A 56 -3.42 1.86 8.71
CA GLN A 56 -3.88 3.08 8.04
C GLN A 56 -2.72 3.96 7.55
N LYS A 57 -1.65 4.10 8.34
CA LYS A 57 -0.44 4.81 7.91
C LYS A 57 0.22 4.13 6.71
N MET A 58 0.28 2.79 6.70
CA MET A 58 0.82 2.02 5.56
C MET A 58 -0.06 2.17 4.31
N VAL A 59 -1.39 2.21 4.46
CA VAL A 59 -2.32 2.49 3.36
C VAL A 59 -2.09 3.89 2.79
N GLY A 60 -1.85 4.90 3.64
CA GLY A 60 -1.49 6.24 3.19
C GLY A 60 -0.24 6.25 2.32
N TRP A 61 0.82 5.56 2.76
CA TRP A 61 2.04 5.40 1.98
C TRP A 61 1.82 4.64 0.65
N LEU A 62 1.00 3.58 0.68
CA LEU A 62 0.66 2.82 -0.53
C LEU A 62 -0.13 3.67 -1.52
N ALA A 63 -1.09 4.46 -1.04
CA ALA A 63 -1.93 5.33 -1.86
C ALA A 63 -1.10 6.40 -2.58
N GLU A 64 -0.15 7.04 -1.87
CA GLU A 64 0.75 8.02 -2.46
C GLU A 64 1.54 7.43 -3.65
N ARG A 65 2.10 6.24 -3.46
CA ARG A 65 2.86 5.53 -4.52
C ARG A 65 1.96 5.11 -5.67
N TYR A 66 0.78 4.58 -5.37
CA TYR A 66 -0.15 4.12 -6.38
C TYR A 66 -0.62 5.27 -7.27
N VAL A 67 -1.03 6.40 -6.68
CA VAL A 67 -1.42 7.61 -7.43
C VAL A 67 -0.26 8.14 -8.27
N THR A 68 0.95 8.19 -7.71
CA THR A 68 2.14 8.62 -8.45
C THR A 68 2.37 7.75 -9.70
N ILE A 69 2.26 6.43 -9.56
CA ILE A 69 2.42 5.51 -10.69
C ILE A 69 1.28 5.69 -11.71
N MET A 70 0.03 5.85 -11.25
CA MET A 70 -1.10 6.11 -12.14
C MET A 70 -0.95 7.39 -12.93
N ASN A 71 -0.42 8.45 -12.32
CA ASN A 71 -0.16 9.72 -13.02
C ASN A 71 0.86 9.53 -14.15
N VAL A 72 1.93 8.76 -13.90
CA VAL A 72 2.94 8.45 -14.93
C VAL A 72 2.35 7.63 -16.07
N ILE A 73 1.60 6.57 -15.76
CA ILE A 73 1.00 5.68 -16.77
C ILE A 73 0.04 6.45 -17.66
N HIS A 74 -0.91 7.19 -17.08
CA HIS A 74 -1.93 7.88 -17.88
C HIS A 74 -1.35 9.07 -18.65
N TYR A 75 -0.34 9.76 -18.10
CA TYR A 75 0.40 10.76 -18.86
C TYR A 75 1.07 10.16 -20.11
N MET A 76 1.72 9.00 -19.97
CA MET A 76 2.40 8.34 -21.10
C MET A 76 1.43 7.63 -22.06
N HIS A 77 0.25 7.24 -21.60
CA HIS A 77 -0.77 6.65 -22.46
C HIS A 77 -1.43 7.70 -23.37
N ASP A 78 -1.59 8.93 -22.89
CA ASP A 78 -2.19 10.02 -23.66
C ASP A 78 -1.19 10.74 -24.58
N LYS A 79 0.12 10.59 -24.33
CA LYS A 79 1.20 11.14 -25.16
C LYS A 79 1.46 10.28 -26.40
#